data_AF-A4CKN3-F1
#
_entry.id   AF-A4CKN3-F1
#
_cell.length_a   1.000
_cell.length_b   1.000
_cell.length_c   1.000
_cell.angle_alpha   90.00
_cell.angle_beta   90.00
_cell.angle_gamma   90.00
#
_symmetry.space_group_name_H-M   'P 1'
#
loop_
_entity.id
_entity.type
_entity.pdbx_description
1 polymer ?
#
loop_
_entity_poly.entity_id
_entity_poly.type
_entity_poly.pdbx_seq_one_letter_code
_entity_poly.pdbx_strand_id
1 'polypeptide(L)'
;MDNLLGHKTALNFILAVAALLSTSLQNAINDGKLGLEPNELFVKKQIDGASGIVKLIDSNTKQLDGVCSFDSDGRMNQNRAAVFNRLTVHYGTGNDGAGAGTIDYSDAIPAVLLNAEIVISQEGRQVLRRSVRSIVAGDGSGVETKAGDQYADLSSLRLLADERDVQINLHFATGAAMPAAGAGTTPFIYVSLDALTTKKTAIS
;
A
#
# COMPACT_ATOMS: atom_id res chain seq x y z
N MET A 1 5.49 13.42 -0.83
CA MET A 1 5.75 14.39 0.26
C MET A 1 6.87 15.34 -0.14
N ASP A 2 6.58 16.44 -0.84
CA ASP A 2 7.59 17.48 -1.09
C ASP A 2 7.65 18.44 0.09
N ASN A 3 8.47 18.12 1.09
CA ASN A 3 9.11 19.10 1.97
C ASN A 3 9.91 18.46 3.11
N LEU A 4 10.98 19.14 3.49
CA LEU A 4 11.75 18.90 4.73
C LEU A 4 10.84 18.81 5.98
N LEU A 5 9.69 19.49 5.95
CA LEU A 5 8.66 19.47 6.98
C LEU A 5 7.98 18.09 7.12
N GLY A 6 7.61 17.45 6.01
CA GLY A 6 7.01 16.11 6.04
C GLY A 6 7.96 15.08 6.63
N HIS A 7 9.24 15.17 6.27
CA HIS A 7 10.31 14.34 6.82
C HIS A 7 10.48 14.53 8.33
N LYS A 8 10.53 15.77 8.83
CA LYS A 8 10.61 16.06 10.27
C LYS A 8 9.39 15.54 11.04
N THR A 9 8.20 15.72 10.48
CA THR A 9 6.96 15.23 11.10
C THR A 9 6.92 13.71 11.19
N ALA A 10 7.32 13.01 10.13
CA ALA A 10 7.43 11.56 10.12
C ALA A 10 8.50 11.05 11.10
N LEU A 11 9.65 11.72 11.18
CA LEU A 11 10.70 11.39 12.15
C LEU A 11 10.19 11.54 13.59
N ASN A 12 9.57 12.67 13.93
CA ASN A 12 8.99 12.89 15.25
C ASN A 12 7.91 11.86 15.59
N PHE A 13 7.09 11.49 14.60
CA PHE A 13 6.10 10.43 14.77
C PHE A 13 6.75 9.09 15.09
N ILE A 14 7.79 8.68 14.35
CA ILE A 14 8.54 7.44 14.59
C ILE A 14 9.17 7.44 15.99
N LEU A 15 9.77 8.55 16.41
CA LEU A 15 10.34 8.70 17.75
C LEU A 15 9.25 8.56 18.84
N ALA A 16 8.06 9.12 18.61
CA ALA A 16 6.94 9.02 19.55
C ALA A 16 6.37 7.59 19.66
N VAL A 17 6.52 6.77 18.62
CA VAL A 17 6.02 5.38 18.57
C VAL A 17 7.13 4.34 18.60
N ALA A 18 8.35 4.72 19.00
CA ALA A 18 9.54 3.87 18.92
C ALA A 18 9.38 2.53 19.66
N ALA A 19 8.59 2.50 20.73
CA ALA A 19 8.28 1.28 21.48
C ALA A 19 7.53 0.21 20.66
N LEU A 20 6.96 0.55 19.51
CA LEU A 20 6.28 -0.37 18.61
C LEU A 20 7.22 -1.01 17.58
N LEU A 21 8.45 -0.52 17.46
CA LEU A 21 9.44 -0.98 16.48
C LEU A 21 10.27 -2.14 17.03
N SER A 22 11.01 -2.83 16.16
CA SER A 22 11.95 -3.87 16.60
C SER A 22 13.03 -3.29 17.54
N THR A 23 13.62 -4.16 18.37
CA THR A 23 14.75 -3.79 19.23
C THR A 23 15.93 -3.25 18.43
N SER A 24 16.17 -3.79 17.23
CA SER A 24 17.25 -3.32 16.35
C SER A 24 17.02 -1.86 15.93
N LEU A 25 15.79 -1.52 15.55
CA LEU A 25 15.45 -0.16 15.12
C LEU A 25 15.40 0.82 16.30
N GLN A 26 14.95 0.38 17.47
CA GLN A 26 15.05 1.16 18.72
C GLN A 26 16.51 1.49 19.07
N ASN A 27 17.41 0.53 18.94
CA ASN A 27 18.84 0.77 19.15
C ASN A 27 19.41 1.74 18.12
N ALA A 28 19.00 1.64 16.84
CA ALA A 28 19.41 2.60 15.82
C ALA A 28 18.91 4.02 16.11
N ILE A 29 17.72 4.17 16.69
CA ILE A 29 17.19 5.47 17.16
C ILE A 29 18.06 6.03 18.29
N ASN A 30 18.33 5.23 19.32
CA ASN A 30 19.13 5.64 20.48
C ASN A 30 20.57 6.03 20.09
N ASP A 31 21.12 5.34 19.09
CA ASP A 31 22.45 5.60 18.53
C ASP A 31 22.49 6.82 17.58
N GLY A 32 21.36 7.45 17.27
CA GLY A 32 21.28 8.53 16.28
C GLY A 32 21.54 8.07 14.84
N LYS A 33 21.37 6.79 14.54
CA LYS A 33 21.63 6.15 13.24
C LYS A 33 20.35 5.87 12.45
N LEU A 34 19.23 6.49 12.81
CA LEU A 34 17.99 6.39 12.06
C LEU A 34 18.01 7.36 10.88
N GLY A 35 17.81 6.85 9.68
CA GLY A 35 17.48 7.62 8.48
C GLY A 35 16.06 7.32 8.00
N LEU A 36 15.48 8.26 7.26
CA LEU A 36 14.24 8.03 6.51
C LEU A 36 14.51 8.27 5.03
N GLU A 37 13.90 7.45 4.19
CA GLU A 37 13.94 7.63 2.74
C GLU A 37 12.54 7.58 2.15
N PRO A 38 12.23 8.44 1.16
CA PRO A 38 11.03 8.31 0.36
C PRO A 38 11.02 6.96 -0.34
N ASN A 39 9.93 6.23 -0.19
CA ASN A 39 9.75 4.93 -0.82
C ASN A 39 8.27 4.72 -1.14
N GLU A 40 8.01 3.93 -2.16
CA GLU A 40 6.66 3.52 -2.52
C GLU A 40 6.48 2.06 -2.12
N LEU A 41 5.49 1.79 -1.28
CA LEU A 41 5.10 0.42 -0.99
C LEU A 41 3.90 0.04 -1.86
N PHE A 42 4.03 -0.97 -2.69
CA PHE A 42 3.00 -1.35 -3.64
C PHE A 42 2.78 -2.85 -3.77
N VAL A 43 1.56 -3.18 -4.23
CA VAL A 43 1.18 -4.51 -4.69
C VAL A 43 0.30 -4.39 -5.93
N LYS A 44 0.62 -5.21 -6.92
CA LYS A 44 -0.12 -5.39 -8.16
C LYS A 44 -0.64 -6.81 -8.22
N LYS A 45 -1.93 -6.98 -8.52
CA LYS A 45 -2.54 -8.32 -8.53
C LYS A 45 -3.65 -8.43 -9.56
N GLN A 46 -3.75 -9.61 -10.16
CA GLN A 46 -4.92 -10.03 -10.93
C GLN A 46 -6.09 -10.30 -9.97
N ILE A 47 -7.28 -9.81 -10.31
CA ILE A 47 -8.49 -9.92 -9.49
C ILE A 47 -9.68 -10.44 -10.30
N ASP A 48 -9.44 -11.38 -11.22
CA ASP A 48 -10.48 -11.99 -12.04
C ASP A 48 -11.40 -12.88 -11.18
N GLY A 49 -12.71 -12.76 -11.40
CA GLY A 49 -13.71 -13.49 -10.59
C GLY A 49 -13.68 -13.15 -9.09
N ALA A 50 -12.94 -12.13 -8.69
CA ALA A 50 -12.77 -11.72 -7.30
C ALA A 50 -14.12 -11.40 -6.65
N SER A 51 -14.41 -12.02 -5.51
CA SER A 51 -15.58 -11.78 -4.68
C SER A 51 -15.26 -12.02 -3.20
N GLY A 52 -16.09 -11.51 -2.30
CA GLY A 52 -15.86 -11.66 -0.86
C GLY A 52 -14.57 -10.97 -0.40
N ILE A 53 -13.72 -11.67 0.35
CA ILE A 53 -12.42 -11.15 0.81
C ILE A 53 -11.31 -11.68 -0.10
N VAL A 54 -10.67 -10.77 -0.83
CA VAL A 54 -9.51 -11.07 -1.68
C VAL A 54 -8.25 -10.56 -1.01
N LYS A 55 -7.33 -11.46 -0.72
CA LYS A 55 -6.03 -11.12 -0.15
C LYS A 55 -5.11 -10.60 -1.25
N LEU A 56 -4.71 -9.34 -1.19
CA LEU A 56 -3.70 -8.77 -2.07
C LEU A 56 -2.30 -9.14 -1.58
N ILE A 57 -2.07 -9.02 -0.27
CA ILE A 57 -0.86 -9.44 0.44
C ILE A 57 -1.25 -10.36 1.59
N ASP A 58 -0.50 -11.44 1.74
CA ASP A 58 -0.57 -12.39 2.84
C ASP A 58 0.81 -12.99 3.16
N SER A 59 0.84 -13.92 4.11
CA SER A 59 2.05 -14.60 4.60
C SER A 59 2.77 -15.46 3.55
N ASN A 60 2.25 -15.59 2.34
CA ASN A 60 2.90 -16.33 1.25
C ASN A 60 3.32 -15.40 0.10
N THR A 61 3.04 -14.10 0.23
CA THR A 61 3.35 -13.12 -0.80
C THR A 61 4.84 -12.87 -0.82
N LYS A 62 5.46 -12.99 -2.00
CA LYS A 62 6.88 -12.75 -2.18
C LYS A 62 7.12 -11.38 -2.80
N GLN A 63 8.26 -10.80 -2.47
CA GLN A 63 8.76 -9.66 -3.22
C GLN A 63 8.98 -10.09 -4.68
N LEU A 64 8.46 -9.29 -5.60
CA LEU A 64 8.60 -9.53 -7.03
C LEU A 64 8.76 -8.19 -7.72
N ASP A 65 9.89 -8.01 -8.39
CA ASP A 65 10.26 -6.74 -9.02
C ASP A 65 9.16 -6.27 -9.98
N GLY A 66 8.73 -5.03 -9.79
CA GLY A 66 7.64 -4.41 -10.56
C GLY A 66 6.22 -4.89 -10.22
N VAL A 67 6.04 -5.84 -9.29
CA VAL A 67 4.74 -6.40 -8.90
C VAL A 67 4.44 -6.22 -7.40
N CYS A 68 5.39 -6.48 -6.51
CA CYS A 68 5.21 -6.36 -5.06
C CYS A 68 6.50 -5.89 -4.41
N SER A 69 6.43 -4.79 -3.65
CA SER A 69 7.59 -4.20 -2.94
C SER A 69 7.71 -4.65 -1.48
N PHE A 70 6.74 -5.43 -0.99
CA PHE A 70 6.77 -6.01 0.35
C PHE A 70 7.73 -7.18 0.37
N ASP A 71 8.39 -7.37 1.52
CA ASP A 71 9.39 -8.41 1.65
C ASP A 71 8.72 -9.80 1.63
N SER A 72 9.54 -10.86 1.54
CA SER A 72 9.04 -12.24 1.58
C SER A 72 8.08 -12.47 2.76
N ASP A 73 7.03 -13.23 2.48
CA ASP A 73 5.94 -13.55 3.40
C ASP A 73 5.07 -12.34 3.78
N GLY A 74 5.03 -11.31 2.91
CA GLY A 74 4.20 -10.12 3.13
C GLY A 74 4.64 -9.31 4.35
N ARG A 75 5.92 -9.41 4.74
CA ARG A 75 6.46 -8.77 5.94
C ARG A 75 7.10 -7.43 5.62
N MET A 76 7.24 -6.63 6.67
CA MET A 76 8.24 -5.57 6.70
C MET A 76 9.52 -6.15 7.31
N ASN A 77 10.61 -6.21 6.54
CA ASN A 77 11.89 -6.70 7.02
C ASN A 77 12.43 -5.87 8.21
N GLN A 78 13.34 -6.47 8.97
CA GLN A 78 13.98 -5.80 10.10
C GLN A 78 14.59 -4.45 9.68
N ASN A 79 14.41 -3.43 10.53
CA ASN A 79 14.84 -2.05 10.31
C ASN A 79 14.13 -1.31 9.15
N ARG A 80 13.10 -1.90 8.54
CA ARG A 80 12.30 -1.30 7.46
C ARG A 80 10.88 -1.04 7.95
N ALA A 81 10.70 -0.13 8.89
CA ALA A 81 9.38 0.39 9.21
C ALA A 81 8.97 1.44 8.17
N ALA A 82 7.66 1.61 7.96
CA ALA A 82 7.14 2.56 6.98
C ALA A 82 6.10 3.48 7.61
N VAL A 83 6.26 4.78 7.41
CA VAL A 83 5.25 5.79 7.75
C VAL A 83 4.63 6.30 6.47
N PHE A 84 3.32 6.14 6.34
CA PHE A 84 2.60 6.58 5.16
C PHE A 84 1.41 7.45 5.57
N ASN A 85 1.04 8.35 4.67
CA ASN A 85 -0.14 9.19 4.83
C ASN A 85 -0.94 9.29 3.53
N ARG A 86 -0.56 8.55 2.49
CA ARG A 86 -1.25 8.54 1.22
C ARG A 86 -1.40 7.13 0.71
N LEU A 87 -2.57 6.85 0.16
CA LEU A 87 -2.94 5.58 -0.44
C LEU A 87 -3.55 5.87 -1.81
N THR A 88 -3.11 5.11 -2.81
CA THR A 88 -3.53 5.24 -4.20
C THR A 88 -4.00 3.89 -4.71
N VAL A 89 -5.02 3.89 -5.57
CA VAL A 89 -5.58 2.68 -6.17
C VAL A 89 -5.73 2.93 -7.66
N HIS A 90 -5.17 2.03 -8.45
CA HIS A 90 -5.32 2.02 -9.89
C HIS A 90 -5.90 0.69 -10.37
N TYR A 91 -6.53 0.75 -11.54
CA TYR A 91 -7.17 -0.39 -12.17
C TYR A 91 -6.75 -0.49 -13.63
N GLY A 92 -6.58 -1.72 -14.10
CA GLY A 92 -6.24 -1.98 -15.49
C GLY A 92 -6.82 -3.31 -15.93
N THR A 93 -7.03 -3.44 -17.23
CA THR A 93 -7.44 -4.66 -17.89
C THR A 93 -6.31 -5.15 -18.78
N GLY A 94 -6.18 -6.47 -18.86
CA GLY A 94 -5.16 -7.12 -19.68
C GLY A 94 -5.70 -8.36 -20.37
N ASN A 95 -4.83 -9.01 -21.11
CA ASN A 95 -5.11 -10.33 -21.65
C ASN A 95 -5.05 -11.40 -20.56
N ASP A 96 -5.74 -12.52 -20.79
CA ASP A 96 -5.56 -13.71 -19.98
C ASP A 96 -4.08 -14.16 -20.00
N GLY A 97 -3.56 -14.52 -18.83
CA GLY A 97 -2.13 -14.84 -18.62
C GLY A 97 -1.17 -13.65 -18.63
N ALA A 98 -1.65 -12.40 -18.76
CA ALA A 98 -0.78 -11.22 -18.65
C ALA A 98 -0.19 -11.11 -17.24
N GLY A 99 1.10 -10.78 -17.14
CA GLY A 99 1.74 -10.52 -15.86
C GLY A 99 1.28 -9.16 -15.30
N ALA A 100 0.98 -9.10 -13.99
CA ALA A 100 0.55 -7.86 -13.33
C ALA A 100 1.57 -6.71 -13.49
N GLY A 101 2.85 -7.00 -13.68
CA GLY A 101 3.88 -5.97 -13.94
C GLY A 101 3.78 -5.29 -15.31
N THR A 102 2.98 -5.82 -16.25
CA THR A 102 2.90 -5.36 -17.65
C THR A 102 1.66 -4.51 -17.95
N ILE A 103 0.77 -4.35 -16.97
CA ILE A 103 -0.51 -3.64 -17.12
C ILE A 103 -0.28 -2.13 -16.91
N ASP A 104 -0.97 -1.30 -17.68
CA ASP A 104 -0.83 0.18 -17.65
C ASP A 104 -1.57 0.83 -16.47
N TYR A 105 -2.57 0.13 -15.92
CA TYR A 105 -3.38 0.59 -14.79
C TYR A 105 -4.05 1.97 -14.99
N SER A 106 -4.40 2.28 -16.22
CA SER A 106 -5.03 3.56 -16.62
C SER A 106 -6.55 3.47 -16.79
N ASP A 107 -7.16 2.31 -16.55
CA ASP A 107 -8.56 2.06 -16.84
C ASP A 107 -9.48 2.63 -15.75
N ALA A 108 -10.70 2.98 -16.15
CA ALA A 108 -11.72 3.41 -15.21
C ALA A 108 -12.07 2.29 -14.22
N ILE A 109 -12.05 2.61 -12.93
CA ILE A 109 -12.34 1.65 -11.86
C ILE A 109 -13.82 1.26 -11.92
N PRO A 110 -14.16 -0.04 -12.04
CA PRO A 110 -15.55 -0.48 -12.15
C PRO A 110 -16.32 -0.27 -10.85
N ALA A 111 -17.64 -0.10 -10.97
CA ALA A 111 -18.53 0.17 -9.83
C ALA A 111 -18.42 -0.89 -8.70
N VAL A 112 -18.21 -2.15 -9.07
CA VAL A 112 -18.01 -3.25 -8.12
C VAL A 112 -16.76 -3.01 -7.25
N LEU A 113 -15.65 -2.60 -7.87
CA LEU A 113 -14.42 -2.31 -7.16
C LEU A 113 -14.50 -0.98 -6.39
N LEU A 114 -15.15 0.05 -6.94
CA LEU A 114 -15.40 1.32 -6.23
C LEU A 114 -16.14 1.12 -4.90
N ASN A 115 -17.07 0.16 -4.87
CA ASN A 115 -17.86 -0.14 -3.67
C ASN A 115 -17.18 -1.13 -2.71
N ALA A 116 -16.01 -1.69 -3.09
CA ALA A 116 -15.22 -2.52 -2.20
C ALA A 116 -14.48 -1.67 -1.15
N GLU A 117 -14.00 -2.31 -0.09
CA GLU A 117 -13.14 -1.69 0.91
C GLU A 117 -11.72 -2.26 0.84
N ILE A 118 -10.72 -1.38 0.95
CA ILE A 118 -9.35 -1.77 1.22
C ILE A 118 -9.14 -1.79 2.72
N VAL A 119 -8.64 -2.92 3.21
CA VAL A 119 -8.29 -3.16 4.60
C VAL A 119 -6.81 -3.48 4.69
N ILE A 120 -6.07 -2.63 5.42
CA ILE A 120 -4.67 -2.87 5.76
C ILE A 120 -4.63 -3.24 7.24
N SER A 121 -4.01 -4.36 7.56
CA SER A 121 -3.81 -4.83 8.92
C SER A 121 -2.39 -5.34 9.13
N GLN A 122 -1.92 -5.25 10.37
CA GLN A 122 -0.62 -5.78 10.80
C GLN A 122 -0.82 -6.51 12.13
N GLU A 123 -0.35 -7.76 12.22
CA GLU A 123 -0.54 -8.61 13.42
C GLU A 123 -2.00 -8.68 13.91
N GLY A 124 -2.95 -8.81 12.98
CA GLY A 124 -4.39 -8.86 13.29
C GLY A 124 -5.02 -7.52 13.71
N ARG A 125 -4.24 -6.45 13.83
CA ARG A 125 -4.77 -5.10 14.11
C ARG A 125 -5.00 -4.33 12.82
N GLN A 126 -6.19 -3.77 12.67
CA GLN A 126 -6.52 -2.90 11.53
C GLN A 126 -5.73 -1.58 11.63
N VAL A 127 -4.93 -1.31 10.60
CA VAL A 127 -4.17 -0.05 10.43
C VAL A 127 -5.02 0.96 9.66
N LEU A 128 -5.70 0.51 8.61
CA LEU A 128 -6.56 1.32 7.75
C LEU A 128 -7.73 0.49 7.22
N ARG A 129 -8.91 1.11 7.12
CA ARG A 129 -10.05 0.59 6.36
C ARG A 129 -10.76 1.74 5.68
N ARG A 130 -10.87 1.69 4.35
CA ARG A 130 -11.50 2.73 3.52
C ARG A 130 -12.17 2.10 2.31
N SER A 131 -13.26 2.70 1.84
CA SER A 131 -13.83 2.33 0.54
C SER A 131 -12.90 2.78 -0.59
N VAL A 132 -12.84 2.01 -1.67
CA VAL A 132 -12.08 2.37 -2.87
C VAL A 132 -12.60 3.68 -3.44
N ARG A 133 -13.92 3.89 -3.45
CA ARG A 133 -14.54 5.17 -3.86
C ARG A 133 -13.98 6.36 -3.08
N SER A 134 -13.82 6.25 -1.76
CA SER A 134 -13.26 7.34 -0.95
C SER A 134 -11.78 7.59 -1.24
N ILE A 135 -11.06 6.57 -1.70
CA ILE A 135 -9.65 6.71 -2.07
C ILE A 135 -9.52 7.41 -3.42
N VAL A 136 -10.33 6.97 -4.38
CA VAL A 136 -10.32 7.47 -5.76
C VAL A 136 -10.92 8.87 -5.87
N ALA A 137 -11.91 9.21 -5.05
CA ALA A 137 -12.50 10.55 -5.03
C ALA A 137 -11.56 11.63 -4.45
N GLY A 138 -10.45 11.23 -3.82
CA GLY A 138 -9.54 12.14 -3.13
C GLY A 138 -10.16 12.89 -1.95
N ASP A 139 -9.48 13.95 -1.50
CA ASP A 139 -9.92 14.82 -0.41
C ASP A 139 -10.77 16.02 -0.87
N GLY A 140 -11.16 16.05 -2.16
CA GLY A 140 -11.91 17.14 -2.77
C GLY A 140 -11.10 18.40 -3.10
N SER A 141 -9.76 18.36 -3.02
CA SER A 141 -8.90 19.54 -3.25
C SER A 141 -8.41 19.75 -4.69
N GLY A 142 -8.75 18.87 -5.65
CA GLY A 142 -8.26 18.97 -7.02
C GLY A 142 -9.28 18.49 -8.06
N VAL A 143 -9.60 19.37 -9.01
CA VAL A 143 -10.34 19.06 -10.23
C VAL A 143 -9.51 18.09 -11.07
N GLU A 144 -10.09 16.95 -11.42
CA GLU A 144 -9.44 15.88 -12.21
C GLU A 144 -9.00 16.36 -13.59
N THR A 145 -7.79 15.97 -14.02
CA THR A 145 -7.40 16.10 -15.44
C THR A 145 -6.86 14.81 -16.07
N LYS A 146 -6.52 13.76 -15.30
CA LYS A 146 -6.04 12.45 -15.83
C LYS A 146 -6.39 11.26 -14.93
N ALA A 147 -6.66 10.11 -15.55
CA ALA A 147 -6.73 8.82 -14.85
C ALA A 147 -5.36 8.51 -14.22
N GLY A 148 -5.34 8.13 -12.93
CA GLY A 148 -4.12 7.81 -12.20
C GLY A 148 -3.63 8.89 -11.22
N ASP A 149 -4.19 10.10 -11.22
CA ASP A 149 -3.83 11.15 -10.22
C ASP A 149 -4.62 11.04 -8.90
N GLN A 150 -5.38 9.95 -8.72
CA GLN A 150 -6.37 9.80 -7.66
C GLN A 150 -5.78 9.14 -6.42
N TYR A 151 -5.44 9.97 -5.43
CA TYR A 151 -4.93 9.52 -4.14
C TYR A 151 -5.80 10.01 -2.99
N ALA A 152 -5.88 9.24 -1.91
CA ALA A 152 -6.41 9.73 -0.64
C ALA A 152 -5.26 10.15 0.28
N ASP A 153 -5.21 11.44 0.58
CA ASP A 153 -4.44 11.94 1.72
C ASP A 153 -5.18 11.60 3.03
N LEU A 154 -4.48 10.86 3.88
CA LEU A 154 -4.95 10.49 5.21
C LEU A 154 -4.73 11.66 6.15
N SER A 155 -5.77 12.04 6.89
CA SER A 155 -5.70 13.08 7.93
C SER A 155 -4.76 12.75 9.11
N SER A 156 -4.14 11.56 9.10
CA SER A 156 -3.26 11.05 10.14
C SER A 156 -2.18 10.16 9.52
N LEU A 157 -0.98 10.24 10.11
CA LEU A 157 0.11 9.30 9.80
C LEU A 157 -0.25 7.88 10.25
N ARG A 158 0.13 6.90 9.45
CA ARG A 158 -0.02 5.47 9.74
C ARG A 158 1.35 4.82 9.76
N LEU A 159 1.51 3.82 10.64
CA LEU A 159 2.74 3.05 10.79
C LEU A 159 2.52 1.62 10.32
N LEU A 160 3.44 1.12 9.50
CA LEU A 160 3.74 -0.30 9.38
C LEU A 160 5.06 -0.53 10.11
N ALA A 161 5.03 -1.22 11.24
CA ALA A 161 6.24 -1.51 12.00
C ALA A 161 7.05 -2.62 11.33
N ASP A 162 8.36 -2.64 11.58
CA ASP A 162 9.27 -3.66 11.08
C ASP A 162 9.12 -4.99 11.84
N GLU A 163 9.61 -6.07 11.22
CA GLU A 163 9.53 -7.46 11.70
C GLU A 163 8.10 -8.00 11.88
N ARG A 164 7.11 -7.42 11.20
CA ARG A 164 5.69 -7.79 11.34
C ARG A 164 5.03 -8.12 10.01
N ASP A 165 4.06 -9.02 10.06
CA ASP A 165 3.28 -9.44 8.90
C ASP A 165 2.26 -8.36 8.52
N VAL A 166 2.27 -7.95 7.26
CA VAL A 166 1.29 -7.02 6.69
C VAL A 166 0.29 -7.78 5.84
N GLN A 167 -0.99 -7.45 6.01
CA GLN A 167 -2.07 -7.96 5.18
C GLN A 167 -2.77 -6.78 4.53
N ILE A 168 -2.94 -6.87 3.21
CA ILE A 168 -3.75 -5.93 2.44
C ILE A 168 -4.85 -6.75 1.76
N ASN A 169 -6.10 -6.44 2.07
CA ASN A 169 -7.26 -7.17 1.59
C ASN A 169 -8.25 -6.24 0.91
N LEU A 170 -8.90 -6.74 -0.15
CA LEU A 170 -10.12 -6.16 -0.72
C LEU A 170 -11.32 -6.90 -0.16
N HIS A 171 -12.30 -6.14 0.34
CA HIS A 171 -13.55 -6.64 0.85
C HIS A 171 -14.66 -6.17 -0.09
N PHE A 172 -15.15 -7.09 -0.92
CA PHE A 172 -16.28 -6.83 -1.82
C PHE A 172 -17.60 -6.93 -1.06
N ALA A 173 -18.60 -6.18 -1.52
CA ALA A 173 -19.96 -6.32 -1.04
C ALA A 173 -20.52 -7.72 -1.36
N THR A 174 -21.40 -8.23 -0.49
CA THR A 174 -22.05 -9.53 -0.69
C THR A 174 -22.77 -9.59 -2.03
N GLY A 175 -22.49 -10.63 -2.82
CA GLY A 175 -23.07 -10.82 -4.15
C GLY A 175 -22.43 -10.01 -5.28
N ALA A 176 -21.44 -9.17 -4.97
CA ALA A 176 -20.65 -8.47 -5.98
C ALA A 176 -19.40 -9.28 -6.36
N ALA A 177 -19.09 -9.34 -7.65
CA ALA A 177 -17.92 -10.03 -8.17
C ALA A 177 -17.32 -9.28 -9.36
N MET A 178 -15.99 -9.35 -9.49
CA MET A 178 -15.29 -8.90 -10.68
C MET A 178 -15.57 -9.85 -11.86
N PRO A 179 -15.51 -9.36 -13.11
CA PRO A 179 -15.62 -10.22 -14.27
C PRO A 179 -14.52 -11.29 -14.28
N ALA A 180 -14.82 -12.46 -14.83
CA ALA A 180 -13.85 -13.52 -15.05
C ALA A 180 -12.81 -13.11 -16.11
N ALA A 181 -11.66 -13.78 -16.09
CA ALA A 181 -10.59 -13.55 -17.06
C ALA A 181 -11.08 -13.76 -18.50
N GLY A 182 -10.61 -12.91 -19.40
CA GLY A 182 -10.98 -12.91 -20.80
C GLY A 182 -10.01 -12.08 -21.62
N ALA A 183 -9.99 -12.32 -22.94
CA ALA A 183 -9.11 -11.58 -23.83
C ALA A 183 -9.38 -10.07 -23.75
N GLY A 184 -8.39 -9.30 -23.30
CA GLY A 184 -8.49 -7.86 -23.07
C GLY A 184 -9.40 -7.43 -21.93
N THR A 185 -9.93 -8.35 -21.11
CA THR A 185 -10.88 -8.03 -20.03
C THR A 185 -10.46 -8.53 -18.67
N THR A 186 -9.29 -9.18 -18.54
CA THR A 186 -8.81 -9.70 -17.27
C THR A 186 -8.50 -8.53 -16.33
N PRO A 187 -9.18 -8.43 -15.17
CA PRO A 187 -9.04 -7.29 -14.29
C PRO A 187 -7.79 -7.39 -13.39
N PHE A 188 -7.09 -6.27 -13.24
CA PHE A 188 -5.94 -6.11 -12.36
C PHE A 188 -6.11 -4.88 -11.48
N ILE A 189 -5.55 -4.94 -10.28
CA ILE A 189 -5.47 -3.82 -9.34
C ILE A 189 -4.02 -3.53 -8.98
N TYR A 190 -3.74 -2.25 -8.77
CA TYR A 190 -2.48 -1.75 -8.23
C TYR A 190 -2.83 -0.86 -7.03
N VAL A 191 -2.31 -1.22 -5.87
CA VAL A 191 -2.42 -0.44 -4.65
C VAL A 191 -1.03 0.04 -4.25
N SER A 192 -0.87 1.34 -4.01
CA SER A 192 0.37 1.94 -3.52
C SER A 192 0.19 2.82 -2.29
N LEU A 193 1.23 2.86 -1.47
CA LEU A 193 1.39 3.69 -0.30
C LEU A 193 2.62 4.59 -0.50
N ASP A 194 2.42 5.90 -0.52
CA ASP A 194 3.57 6.82 -0.45
C ASP A 194 4.06 6.84 1.00
N ALA A 195 5.26 6.30 1.21
CA ALA A 195 5.82 6.10 2.52
C ALA A 195 7.19 6.78 2.68
N LEU A 196 7.54 7.04 3.93
CA LEU A 196 8.91 7.22 4.37
C LEU A 196 9.32 5.94 5.08
N THR A 197 10.27 5.21 4.51
CA THR A 197 10.79 3.98 5.11
C THR A 197 12.02 4.27 5.94
N THR A 198 12.13 3.60 7.09
CA THR A 198 13.32 3.68 7.91
C THR A 198 14.48 2.96 7.23
N LYS A 199 15.67 3.52 7.40
CA LYS A 199 16.93 2.86 7.10
C LYS A 199 17.91 3.09 8.22
N LYS A 200 18.83 2.15 8.38
CA LYS A 200 20.00 2.36 9.22
C LYS A 200 21.02 3.17 8.43
N THR A 201 21.37 4.35 8.92
CA THR A 201 22.41 5.16 8.29
C THR A 201 23.76 4.47 8.51
N ALA A 202 24.44 4.09 7.43
CA ALA A 202 25.82 3.65 7.50
C ALA A 202 26.71 4.83 7.89
N ILE A 203 27.65 4.62 8.81
CA ILE A 203 28.67 5.60 9.17
C ILE A 203 29.50 5.86 7.91
N SER A 204 29.48 7.10 7.39
CA SER A 204 30.50 7.60 6.47
C SER A 204 31.76 7.99 7.24
#